data_AF-A0A953R8L2-F1
#
_entry.id   AF-A0A953R8L2-F1
#
_cell.length_a   1.000
_cell.length_b   1.000
_cell.length_c   1.000
_cell.angle_alpha   90.00
_cell.angle_beta   90.00
_cell.angle_gamma   90.00
#
_symmetry.space_group_name_H-M   'P 1'
#
loop_
_entity.id
_entity.type
_entity.pdbx_description
1 polymer ?
#
loop_
_entity_poly.entity_id
_entity_poly.type
_entity_poly.pdbx_seq_one_letter_code
_entity_poly.pdbx_strand_id
1 'polypeptide(L)'
;MPTNIELKAHCSSLAAAHAVCTSLGGSLIRSQLQTDTYFAVPQGRLKLRQHGSSAYLIYYNRADQPSEREASFDLFPIGGDSARLADLFSSLFGARTTVVKNRDTYEWEGCLINLDSVRGIGEFLEIEVPVEKVQSQERAFQLAARLKREFGITPADVVPWSYADIAIMYAAALRHQARISQLESPGQVFIIDGPSASGKTTLVHSLSRRSELGLHLVPRYSTRPRRDNAATESEYIFVSPEEFRALASGGGFIEYRDFQFGMSYGLPWLETIEAMARKENVIGIANWGNIRHIKAVCPAAITILVDAPLDTLRRRLMDRGFNSPEQIQERLDNAAVARFYKPYYDHVIQNDDGMLDATESEMSRIIASYLPRSHSA
;
A
#
# COMPACT_ATOMS: atom_id res chain seq x y z
N MET A 1 9.94 19.98 -16.66
CA MET A 1 9.42 19.83 -15.29
C MET A 1 10.59 19.42 -14.42
N PRO A 2 10.87 20.11 -13.32
CA PRO A 2 11.80 19.65 -12.29
C PRO A 2 11.50 18.19 -11.88
N THR A 3 12.55 17.43 -11.58
CA THR A 3 12.46 16.03 -11.17
C THR A 3 13.19 15.83 -9.84
N ASN A 4 12.51 15.17 -8.90
CA ASN A 4 13.09 14.68 -7.66
C ASN A 4 13.17 13.15 -7.71
N ILE A 5 14.19 12.59 -7.05
CA ILE A 5 14.09 11.22 -6.53
C ILE A 5 13.49 11.33 -5.13
N GLU A 6 12.31 10.72 -4.92
CA GLU A 6 11.62 10.74 -3.64
C GLU A 6 11.48 9.35 -3.00
N LEU A 7 11.35 9.33 -1.68
CA LEU A 7 10.96 8.17 -0.88
C LEU A 7 10.00 8.65 0.21
N LYS A 8 8.89 7.94 0.42
CA LYS A 8 8.02 8.15 1.59
C LYS A 8 8.06 6.92 2.46
N ALA A 9 8.19 7.10 3.77
CA ALA A 9 8.10 6.03 4.74
C ALA A 9 7.23 6.42 5.93
N HIS A 10 6.59 5.43 6.54
CA HIS A 10 6.03 5.56 7.88
C HIS A 10 7.16 5.89 8.86
N CYS A 11 6.93 6.86 9.74
CA CYS A 11 7.84 7.20 10.81
C CYS A 11 7.25 6.73 12.14
N SER A 12 7.96 5.89 12.88
CA SER A 12 7.50 5.42 14.19
C SER A 12 7.75 6.44 15.31
N SER A 13 8.66 7.39 15.09
CA SER A 13 9.01 8.44 16.04
C SER A 13 9.64 9.64 15.32
N LEU A 14 8.88 10.73 15.18
CA LEU A 14 9.45 11.98 14.65
C LEU A 14 10.62 12.47 15.52
N ALA A 15 10.57 12.30 16.84
CA ALA A 15 11.66 12.70 17.74
C ALA A 15 12.98 11.99 17.41
N ALA A 16 12.94 10.69 17.13
CA ALA A 16 14.11 9.95 16.68
C ALA A 16 14.60 10.44 15.30
N ALA A 17 13.67 10.70 14.38
CA ALA A 17 14.01 11.23 13.05
C ALA A 17 14.67 12.63 13.14
N HIS A 18 14.19 13.52 14.02
CA HIS A 18 14.84 14.81 14.28
C HIS A 18 16.28 14.64 14.79
N ALA A 19 16.53 13.67 15.66
CA ALA A 19 17.88 13.37 16.15
C ALA A 19 18.80 12.90 15.02
N VAL A 20 18.31 12.05 14.11
CA VAL A 20 19.07 11.61 12.92
C VAL A 20 19.38 12.79 11.98
N CYS A 21 18.40 13.66 11.71
CA CYS A 21 18.65 14.89 10.93
C CYS A 21 19.77 15.73 11.54
N THR A 22 19.74 15.89 12.88
CA THR A 22 20.75 16.67 13.60
C THR A 22 22.13 16.00 13.55
N SER A 23 22.22 14.68 13.73
CA SER A 23 23.49 13.95 13.66
C SER A 23 24.12 13.95 12.27
N LEU A 24 23.30 14.01 11.22
CA LEU A 24 23.77 14.18 9.84
C LEU A 24 24.32 15.59 9.56
N GLY A 25 24.09 16.55 10.45
CA GLY A 25 24.38 17.97 10.21
C GLY A 25 23.34 18.65 9.32
N GLY A 26 22.12 18.11 9.26
CA GLY A 26 21.01 18.72 8.54
C GLY A 26 20.53 20.00 9.21
N SER A 27 20.21 21.01 8.39
CA SER A 27 19.70 22.30 8.87
C SER A 27 18.17 22.32 8.79
N LEU A 28 17.48 22.59 9.90
CA LEU A 28 16.04 22.82 9.90
C LEU A 28 15.76 24.17 9.21
N ILE A 29 15.22 24.12 8.00
CA ILE A 29 14.98 25.34 7.20
C ILE A 29 13.55 25.86 7.34
N ARG A 30 12.60 25.02 7.81
CA ARG A 30 11.19 25.39 7.88
C ARG A 30 10.39 24.46 8.78
N SER A 31 9.47 25.03 9.55
CA SER A 31 8.46 24.32 10.34
C SER A 31 7.11 24.97 10.09
N GLN A 32 6.14 24.23 9.55
CA GLN A 32 4.87 24.84 9.15
C GLN A 32 3.68 23.89 9.10
N LEU A 33 2.50 24.43 9.45
CA LEU A 33 1.22 23.82 9.19
C LEU A 33 0.85 24.01 7.71
N GLN A 34 0.55 22.91 7.02
CA GLN A 34 0.11 22.89 5.63
C GLN A 34 -1.27 22.27 5.50
N THR A 35 -2.09 22.86 4.64
CA THR A 35 -3.34 22.29 4.17
C THR A 35 -3.23 22.02 2.68
N ASP A 36 -3.28 20.76 2.28
CA ASP A 36 -3.22 20.30 0.89
C ASP A 36 -4.64 19.85 0.48
N THR A 37 -5.32 20.62 -0.39
CA THR A 37 -6.59 20.23 -1.01
C THR A 37 -6.31 19.57 -2.34
N TYR A 38 -6.74 18.31 -2.49
CA TYR A 38 -6.50 17.50 -3.68
C TYR A 38 -7.72 17.48 -4.60
N PHE A 39 -7.49 17.56 -5.91
CA PHE A 39 -8.54 17.59 -6.93
C PHE A 39 -8.45 16.37 -7.84
N ALA A 40 -9.58 15.94 -8.40
CA ALA A 40 -9.56 14.85 -9.37
C ALA A 40 -9.07 15.37 -10.73
N VAL A 41 -8.11 14.66 -11.32
CA VAL A 41 -7.57 14.96 -12.65
C VAL A 41 -7.40 13.66 -13.44
N PRO A 42 -7.51 13.67 -14.78
CA PRO A 42 -7.42 12.45 -15.57
C PRO A 42 -6.06 11.74 -15.46
N GLN A 43 -4.99 12.51 -15.29
CA GLN A 43 -3.61 12.02 -15.17
C GLN A 43 -2.84 12.84 -14.14
N GLY A 44 -1.84 12.20 -13.52
CA GLY A 44 -1.04 12.82 -12.47
C GLY A 44 -1.87 13.13 -11.22
N ARG A 45 -1.40 14.09 -10.43
CA ARG A 45 -2.03 14.53 -9.20
C ARG A 45 -1.97 16.04 -9.13
N LEU A 46 -3.09 16.66 -8.77
CA LEU A 46 -3.21 18.12 -8.60
C LEU A 46 -3.63 18.43 -7.16
N LYS A 47 -2.92 19.37 -6.54
CA LYS A 47 -3.29 19.90 -5.23
C LYS A 47 -3.06 21.39 -5.12
N LEU A 48 -3.89 22.05 -4.32
CA LEU A 48 -3.63 23.40 -3.82
C LEU A 48 -3.10 23.27 -2.39
N ARG A 49 -1.86 23.70 -2.19
CA ARG A 49 -1.21 23.77 -0.88
C ARG A 49 -1.36 25.17 -0.32
N GLN A 50 -1.86 25.30 0.90
CA GLN A 50 -1.96 26.54 1.64
C GLN A 50 -1.13 26.44 2.93
N HIS A 51 -0.32 27.45 3.22
CA HIS A 51 0.42 27.55 4.49
C HIS A 51 0.72 29.02 4.80
N GLY A 52 0.34 29.47 6.00
CA GLY A 52 0.40 30.89 6.36
C GLY A 52 -0.36 31.75 5.34
N SER A 53 0.29 32.78 4.80
CA SER A 53 -0.24 33.64 3.74
C SER A 53 0.12 33.18 2.33
N SER A 54 0.79 32.04 2.17
CA SER A 54 1.27 31.53 0.89
C SER A 54 0.41 30.37 0.41
N ALA A 55 0.20 30.31 -0.91
CA ALA A 55 -0.47 29.19 -1.56
C ALA A 55 0.24 28.80 -2.85
N TYR A 56 0.19 27.50 -3.17
CA TYR A 56 0.80 26.94 -4.36
C TYR A 56 -0.12 25.92 -5.00
N LEU A 57 -0.38 26.06 -6.30
CA LEU A 57 -0.98 25.00 -7.10
C LEU A 57 0.15 24.08 -7.58
N ILE A 58 0.06 22.81 -7.25
CA ILE A 58 1.11 21.83 -7.49
C ILE A 58 0.52 20.70 -8.33
N TYR A 59 1.00 20.56 -9.55
CA TYR A 59 0.76 19.39 -10.39
C TYR A 59 1.99 18.48 -10.32
N TYR A 60 1.81 17.18 -10.13
CA TYR A 60 2.93 16.25 -10.08
C TYR A 60 2.57 14.87 -10.58
N ASN A 61 3.55 14.17 -11.14
CA ASN A 61 3.42 12.81 -11.63
C ASN A 61 4.51 11.92 -11.02
N ARG A 62 4.10 10.76 -10.50
CA ARG A 62 4.97 9.74 -9.92
C ARG A 62 4.26 8.39 -9.87
N ALA A 63 5.03 7.32 -9.97
CA ALA A 63 4.53 5.95 -9.79
C ALA A 63 4.19 5.66 -8.32
N ASP A 64 3.22 4.79 -8.09
CA ASP A 64 2.88 4.24 -6.76
C ASP A 64 3.72 2.99 -6.46
N GLN A 65 5.05 3.16 -6.40
CA GLN A 65 5.98 2.06 -6.15
C GLN A 65 6.52 2.10 -4.71
N PRO A 66 6.66 0.96 -4.01
CA PRO A 66 7.17 0.89 -2.63
C PRO A 66 8.71 0.97 -2.58
N SER A 67 9.30 1.92 -3.31
CA SER A 67 10.74 2.17 -3.41
C SER A 67 11.01 3.64 -3.74
N GLU A 68 12.29 4.02 -3.72
CA GLU A 68 12.80 5.26 -4.27
C GLU A 68 12.30 5.43 -5.71
N ARG A 69 11.80 6.61 -6.05
CA ARG A 69 11.07 6.83 -7.32
C ARG A 69 11.24 8.23 -7.84
N GLU A 70 11.17 8.36 -9.15
CA GLU A 70 11.11 9.65 -9.81
C GLU A 70 9.74 10.32 -9.59
N ALA A 71 9.77 11.61 -9.30
CA ALA A 71 8.61 12.48 -9.27
C ALA A 71 8.91 13.75 -10.06
N SER A 72 8.14 13.99 -11.11
CA SER A 72 8.14 15.26 -11.84
C SER A 72 7.03 16.15 -11.33
N PHE A 73 7.28 17.45 -11.23
CA PHE A 73 6.30 18.38 -10.69
C PHE A 73 6.41 19.77 -11.30
N ASP A 74 5.30 20.50 -11.27
CA ASP A 74 5.25 21.93 -11.50
C ASP A 74 4.63 22.59 -10.27
N LEU A 75 5.24 23.70 -9.85
CA LEU A 75 4.85 24.45 -8.67
C LEU A 75 4.54 25.89 -9.09
N PHE A 76 3.28 26.27 -8.96
CA PHE A 76 2.78 27.58 -9.35
C PHE A 76 2.39 28.37 -8.09
N PRO A 77 3.11 29.46 -7.75
CA PRO A 77 2.71 30.33 -6.65
C PRO A 77 1.37 30.99 -6.98
N ILE A 78 0.45 30.96 -6.01
CA ILE A 78 -0.85 31.59 -6.12
C ILE A 78 -0.83 32.89 -5.32
N GLY A 79 -1.05 34.00 -6.03
CA GLY A 79 -1.41 35.27 -5.41
C GLY A 79 -2.92 35.39 -5.22
N GLY A 80 -3.34 36.11 -4.19
CA GLY A 80 -4.75 36.43 -3.94
C GLY A 80 -5.52 35.38 -3.13
N ASP A 81 -6.82 35.29 -3.38
CA ASP A 81 -7.77 34.49 -2.59
C ASP A 81 -7.68 32.99 -2.94
N SER A 82 -6.79 32.30 -2.25
CA SER A 82 -6.61 30.85 -2.39
C SER A 82 -7.82 30.02 -1.94
N ALA A 83 -8.68 30.55 -1.05
CA ALA A 83 -9.89 29.84 -0.63
C ALA A 83 -10.91 29.80 -1.78
N ARG A 84 -11.15 30.94 -2.43
CA ARG A 84 -11.99 31.00 -3.62
C ARG A 84 -11.46 30.13 -4.76
N LEU A 85 -10.13 30.06 -4.91
CA LEU A 85 -9.52 29.17 -5.89
C LEU A 85 -9.79 27.69 -5.54
N ALA A 86 -9.67 27.31 -4.27
CA ALA A 86 -10.01 25.97 -3.82
C ALA A 86 -11.46 25.62 -4.19
N ASP A 87 -12.41 26.49 -3.87
CA ASP A 87 -13.83 26.29 -4.18
C ASP A 87 -14.10 26.15 -5.68
N LEU A 88 -13.46 27.01 -6.50
CA LEU A 88 -13.58 26.94 -7.95
C LEU A 88 -13.06 25.60 -8.50
N PHE A 89 -11.85 25.18 -8.08
CA PHE A 89 -11.27 23.92 -8.52
C PHE A 89 -12.06 22.71 -8.00
N SER A 90 -12.58 22.76 -6.77
CA SER A 90 -13.49 21.76 -6.24
C SER A 90 -14.76 21.62 -7.07
N SER A 91 -15.34 22.73 -7.52
CA SER A 91 -16.54 22.72 -8.38
C SER A 91 -16.25 22.22 -9.79
N LEU A 92 -15.08 22.53 -10.36
CA LEU A 92 -14.75 22.17 -11.74
C LEU A 92 -14.24 20.73 -11.86
N PHE A 93 -13.42 20.29 -10.91
CA PHE A 93 -12.69 19.03 -10.98
C PHE A 93 -13.16 18.00 -9.97
N GLY A 94 -13.91 18.41 -8.94
CA GLY A 94 -14.21 17.58 -7.79
C GLY A 94 -13.05 17.56 -6.78
N ALA A 95 -13.36 17.87 -5.52
CA ALA A 95 -12.41 17.69 -4.42
C ALA A 95 -12.30 16.19 -4.08
N ARG A 96 -11.08 15.65 -4.04
CA ARG A 96 -10.83 14.28 -3.60
C ARG A 96 -10.77 14.19 -2.08
N THR A 97 -9.94 15.02 -1.46
CA THR A 97 -9.77 15.10 0.01
C THR A 97 -8.92 16.31 0.38
N THR A 98 -8.92 16.66 1.67
CA THR A 98 -8.04 17.67 2.25
C THR A 98 -7.14 17.02 3.28
N VAL A 99 -5.83 17.26 3.17
CA VAL A 99 -4.82 16.73 4.10
C VAL A 99 -4.21 17.90 4.87
N VAL A 100 -4.29 17.83 6.19
CA VAL A 100 -3.66 18.82 7.09
C VAL A 100 -2.49 18.17 7.79
N LYS A 101 -1.32 18.83 7.76
CA LYS A 101 -0.09 18.31 8.38
C LYS A 101 0.81 19.39 8.94
N ASN A 102 1.52 19.07 10.00
CA ASN A 102 2.70 19.82 10.44
C ASN A 102 3.93 19.21 9.77
N ARG A 103 4.69 20.03 9.05
CA ARG A 103 5.90 19.62 8.33
C ARG A 103 7.10 20.38 8.84
N ASP A 104 8.10 19.64 9.28
CA ASP A 104 9.45 20.13 9.51
C ASP A 104 10.34 19.69 8.34
N THR A 105 10.93 20.66 7.64
CA THR A 105 11.82 20.41 6.49
C THR A 105 13.26 20.69 6.88
N TYR A 106 14.10 19.66 6.79
CA TYR A 106 15.55 19.77 6.89
C TYR A 106 16.18 19.80 5.50
N GLU A 107 17.26 20.55 5.35
CA GLU A 107 18.17 20.47 4.20
C GLU A 107 19.47 19.79 4.63
N TRP A 108 19.96 18.86 3.81
CA TRP A 108 21.25 18.19 4.01
C TRP A 108 21.85 17.77 2.67
N GLU A 109 23.07 18.23 2.35
CA GLU A 109 23.76 17.94 1.07
C GLU A 109 22.87 18.17 -0.18
N GLY A 110 22.03 19.21 -0.17
CA GLY A 110 21.07 19.51 -1.25
C GLY A 110 19.81 18.63 -1.28
N CYS A 111 19.72 17.62 -0.41
CA CYS A 111 18.53 16.82 -0.18
C CYS A 111 17.57 17.55 0.78
N LEU A 112 16.27 17.28 0.63
CA LEU A 112 15.25 17.70 1.58
C LEU A 112 14.73 16.48 2.33
N ILE A 113 14.65 16.59 3.66
CA ILE A 113 14.06 15.59 4.54
C ILE A 113 12.86 16.26 5.20
N ASN A 114 11.66 15.80 4.88
CA ASN A 114 10.42 16.29 5.47
C ASN A 114 9.95 15.30 6.55
N LEU A 115 9.80 15.80 7.77
CA LEU A 115 9.22 15.09 8.89
C LEU A 115 7.78 15.58 9.07
N ASP A 116 6.82 14.70 8.80
CA ASP A 116 5.40 15.05 8.70
C ASP A 116 4.58 14.39 9.81
N SER A 117 3.86 15.19 10.58
CA SER A 117 2.74 14.73 11.40
C SER A 117 1.44 15.05 10.68
N VAL A 118 0.77 14.02 10.16
CA VAL A 118 -0.41 14.17 9.30
C VAL A 118 -1.68 13.80 10.06
N ARG A 119 -2.62 14.74 10.12
CA ARG A 119 -3.86 14.59 10.90
C ARG A 119 -4.66 13.39 10.40
N GLY A 120 -4.95 12.47 11.32
CA GLY A 120 -5.82 11.31 11.08
C GLY A 120 -5.16 10.11 10.40
N ILE A 121 -3.93 10.23 9.90
CA ILE A 121 -3.22 9.11 9.22
C ILE A 121 -1.82 8.81 9.78
N GLY A 122 -1.28 9.64 10.68
CA GLY A 122 -0.06 9.34 11.44
C GLY A 122 1.17 10.12 11.02
N GLU A 123 2.34 9.58 11.36
CA GLU A 123 3.65 10.22 11.18
C GLU A 123 4.44 9.59 10.03
N PHE A 124 5.14 10.44 9.27
CA PHE A 124 5.83 10.06 8.05
C PHE A 124 7.13 10.82 7.88
N LEU A 125 8.02 10.21 7.11
CA LEU A 125 9.25 10.82 6.63
C LEU A 125 9.25 10.79 5.11
N GLU A 126 9.48 11.93 4.47
CA GLU A 126 9.71 12.03 3.02
C GLU A 126 11.14 12.51 2.76
N ILE A 127 11.88 11.77 1.93
CA ILE A 127 13.15 12.20 1.36
C ILE A 127 12.87 12.69 -0.05
N GLU A 128 13.36 13.88 -0.40
CA GLU A 128 13.31 14.42 -1.75
C GLU A 128 14.73 14.87 -2.15
N VAL A 129 15.26 14.30 -3.23
CA VAL A 129 16.58 14.65 -3.78
C VAL A 129 16.40 15.29 -5.15
N PRO A 130 16.47 16.64 -5.26
CA PRO A 130 16.32 17.32 -6.53
C PRO A 130 17.47 16.99 -7.47
N VAL A 131 17.14 16.40 -8.63
CA VAL A 131 18.14 15.95 -9.61
C VAL A 131 18.99 17.13 -10.12
N GLU A 132 18.37 18.30 -10.27
CA GLU A 132 19.06 19.53 -10.69
C GLU A 132 20.13 19.99 -9.68
N LYS A 133 19.89 19.83 -8.38
CA LYS A 133 20.82 20.25 -7.32
C LYS A 133 22.04 19.33 -7.26
N VAL A 134 21.84 18.03 -7.48
CA VAL A 134 22.90 17.02 -7.40
C VAL A 134 23.53 16.69 -8.76
N GLN A 135 22.98 17.27 -9.84
CA GLN A 135 23.44 17.20 -11.23
C GLN A 135 23.54 15.78 -11.83
N SER A 136 22.98 14.78 -11.16
CA SER A 136 22.98 13.39 -11.61
C SER A 136 21.85 12.61 -10.97
N GLN A 137 21.06 11.93 -11.80
CA GLN A 137 19.98 11.06 -11.34
C GLN A 137 20.51 9.86 -10.55
N GLU A 138 21.62 9.26 -11.00
CA GLU A 138 22.28 8.16 -10.29
C GLU A 138 22.72 8.61 -8.90
N ARG A 139 23.34 9.80 -8.80
CA ARG A 139 23.73 10.38 -7.51
C ARG A 139 22.52 10.66 -6.63
N ALA A 140 21.40 11.10 -7.21
CA ALA A 140 20.16 11.33 -6.47
C ALA A 140 19.63 10.03 -5.84
N PHE A 141 19.63 8.91 -6.58
CA PHE A 141 19.30 7.59 -6.04
C PHE A 141 20.28 7.14 -4.94
N GLN A 142 21.57 7.34 -5.13
CA GLN A 142 22.59 6.99 -4.13
C GLN A 142 22.39 7.76 -2.81
N LEU A 143 22.08 9.05 -2.89
CA LEU A 143 21.79 9.89 -1.72
C LEU A 143 20.49 9.48 -1.03
N ALA A 144 19.41 9.22 -1.80
CA ALA A 144 18.17 8.72 -1.24
C ALA A 144 18.36 7.37 -0.52
N ALA A 145 19.13 6.45 -1.11
CA ALA A 145 19.45 5.16 -0.51
C ALA A 145 20.36 5.31 0.73
N ARG A 146 21.27 6.29 0.75
CA ARG A 146 22.08 6.62 1.93
C ARG A 146 21.17 7.09 3.07
N LEU A 147 20.32 8.09 2.83
CA LEU A 147 19.39 8.59 3.84
C LEU A 147 18.46 7.49 4.35
N LYS A 148 17.93 6.64 3.47
CA LYS A 148 17.15 5.47 3.85
C LYS A 148 17.87 4.58 4.88
N ARG A 149 19.19 4.34 4.70
CA ARG A 149 20.00 3.58 5.67
C ARG A 149 20.22 4.35 6.98
N GLU A 150 20.52 5.65 6.91
CA GLU A 150 20.75 6.50 8.10
C GLU A 150 19.51 6.57 9.00
N PHE A 151 18.31 6.64 8.40
CA PHE A 151 17.04 6.62 9.13
C PHE A 151 16.57 5.21 9.52
N GLY A 152 17.32 4.15 9.17
CA GLY A 152 16.92 2.78 9.44
C GLY A 152 15.61 2.35 8.75
N ILE A 153 15.26 2.99 7.63
CA ILE A 153 14.01 2.75 6.90
C ILE A 153 14.11 1.39 6.21
N THR A 154 13.24 0.46 6.62
CA THR A 154 13.15 -0.86 6.01
C THR A 154 12.13 -0.86 4.86
N PRO A 155 12.17 -1.86 3.96
CA PRO A 155 11.14 -2.02 2.93
C PRO A 155 9.70 -1.99 3.46
N ALA A 156 9.47 -2.52 4.67
CA ALA A 156 8.13 -2.54 5.28
C ALA A 156 7.64 -1.16 5.74
N ASP A 157 8.53 -0.18 5.85
CA ASP A 157 8.17 1.19 6.20
C ASP A 157 7.80 2.03 4.99
N VAL A 158 8.21 1.62 3.78
CA VAL A 158 8.04 2.42 2.56
C VAL A 158 6.57 2.46 2.13
N VAL A 159 6.11 3.66 1.81
CA VAL A 159 4.72 3.93 1.45
C VAL A 159 4.63 4.32 -0.04
N PRO A 160 3.89 3.55 -0.87
CA PRO A 160 3.74 3.86 -2.29
C PRO A 160 2.83 5.08 -2.52
N TRP A 161 1.77 5.20 -1.73
CA TRP A 161 0.68 6.13 -1.96
C TRP A 161 0.96 7.60 -1.61
N SER A 162 0.15 8.50 -2.16
CA SER A 162 0.12 9.90 -1.71
C SER A 162 -0.67 10.03 -0.40
N TYR A 163 -0.49 11.13 0.34
CA TYR A 163 -1.32 11.37 1.53
C TYR A 163 -2.81 11.44 1.21
N ALA A 164 -3.20 11.91 0.03
CA ALA A 164 -4.59 11.92 -0.39
C ALA A 164 -5.15 10.50 -0.48
N ASP A 165 -4.41 9.61 -1.14
CA ASP A 165 -4.83 8.22 -1.32
C ASP A 165 -4.90 7.51 0.06
N ILE A 166 -3.92 7.73 0.95
CA ILE A 166 -3.94 7.19 2.33
C ILE A 166 -5.14 7.72 3.11
N ALA A 167 -5.39 9.03 3.07
CA ALA A 167 -6.51 9.65 3.78
C ALA A 167 -7.87 9.14 3.28
N ILE A 168 -8.03 8.96 1.97
CA ILE A 168 -9.24 8.39 1.38
C ILE A 168 -9.44 6.95 1.85
N MET A 169 -8.38 6.12 1.75
CA MET A 169 -8.44 4.72 2.18
C MET A 169 -8.77 4.61 3.68
N TYR A 170 -8.18 5.44 4.53
CA TYR A 170 -8.45 5.46 5.98
C TYR A 170 -9.88 5.93 6.27
N ALA A 171 -10.36 6.98 5.60
CA ALA A 171 -11.73 7.45 5.76
C ALA A 171 -12.75 6.39 5.33
N ALA A 172 -12.49 5.67 4.23
CA ALA A 172 -13.31 4.54 3.80
C ALA A 172 -13.25 3.39 4.81
N ALA A 173 -12.06 3.01 5.26
CA ALA A 173 -11.84 1.98 6.26
C ALA A 173 -12.62 2.25 7.55
N LEU A 174 -12.63 3.48 8.06
CA LEU A 174 -13.42 3.84 9.25
C LEU A 174 -14.92 3.62 9.05
N ARG A 175 -15.48 3.97 7.88
CA ARG A 175 -16.89 3.70 7.56
C ARG A 175 -17.17 2.19 7.51
N HIS A 176 -16.25 1.42 6.92
CA HIS A 176 -16.37 -0.02 6.82
C HIS A 176 -16.24 -0.72 8.17
N GLN A 177 -15.31 -0.29 9.02
CA GLN A 177 -15.16 -0.77 10.40
C GLN A 177 -16.42 -0.47 11.22
N ALA A 178 -16.99 0.73 11.10
CA ALA A 178 -18.26 1.07 11.75
C ALA A 178 -19.40 0.14 11.28
N ARG A 179 -19.50 -0.14 9.97
CA ARG A 179 -20.48 -1.09 9.43
C ARG A 179 -20.27 -2.51 9.98
N ILE A 180 -19.02 -2.99 10.03
CA ILE A 180 -18.67 -4.30 10.59
C ILE A 180 -19.06 -4.40 12.06
N SER A 181 -18.80 -3.35 12.86
CA SER A 181 -19.13 -3.32 14.29
C SER A 181 -20.63 -3.40 14.60
N GLN A 182 -21.49 -3.12 13.62
CA GLN A 182 -22.95 -3.20 13.73
C GLN A 182 -23.50 -4.56 13.28
N LEU A 183 -22.68 -5.43 12.71
CA LEU A 183 -23.11 -6.76 12.27
C LEU A 183 -23.30 -7.68 13.48
N GLU A 184 -24.37 -8.47 13.47
CA GLU A 184 -24.58 -9.52 14.45
C GLU A 184 -23.81 -10.78 14.06
N SER A 185 -22.81 -11.15 14.87
CA SER A 185 -21.97 -12.34 14.65
C SER A 185 -21.33 -12.37 13.24
N PRO A 186 -20.60 -11.31 12.82
CA PRO A 186 -19.95 -11.31 11.52
C PRO A 186 -18.90 -12.43 11.44
N GLY A 187 -18.71 -12.96 10.23
CA GLY A 187 -17.63 -13.91 9.98
C GLY A 187 -16.25 -13.30 10.20
N GLN A 188 -15.25 -14.15 10.44
CA GLN A 188 -13.86 -13.73 10.61
C GLN A 188 -13.22 -13.41 9.25
N VAL A 189 -12.24 -12.50 9.22
CA VAL A 189 -11.51 -12.14 7.99
C VAL A 189 -10.10 -12.68 8.05
N PHE A 190 -9.73 -13.52 7.10
CA PHE A 190 -8.38 -14.04 6.92
C PHE A 190 -7.77 -13.43 5.65
N ILE A 191 -6.60 -12.82 5.78
CA ILE A 191 -5.86 -12.27 4.63
C ILE A 191 -4.56 -13.03 4.49
N ILE A 192 -4.44 -13.75 3.37
CA ILE A 192 -3.26 -14.54 3.04
C ILE A 192 -2.36 -13.70 2.13
N ASP A 193 -1.13 -13.48 2.56
CA ASP A 193 -0.12 -12.79 1.76
C ASP A 193 1.10 -13.70 1.54
N GLY A 194 1.98 -13.29 0.63
CA GLY A 194 3.26 -13.92 0.41
C GLY A 194 3.81 -13.63 -0.98
N PRO A 195 5.11 -13.88 -1.18
CA PRO A 195 5.75 -13.65 -2.46
C PRO A 195 5.08 -14.45 -3.60
N SER A 196 5.33 -14.03 -4.84
CA SER A 196 4.87 -14.78 -5.99
C SER A 196 5.47 -16.19 -5.97
N ALA A 197 4.67 -17.20 -6.30
CA ALA A 197 5.04 -18.62 -6.25
C ALA A 197 5.23 -19.25 -4.86
N SER A 198 4.82 -18.59 -3.77
CA SER A 198 4.79 -19.18 -2.43
C SER A 198 3.72 -20.27 -2.22
N GLY A 199 2.80 -20.46 -3.17
CA GLY A 199 1.72 -21.46 -3.08
C GLY A 199 0.43 -20.96 -2.42
N LYS A 200 0.36 -19.69 -2.01
CA LYS A 200 -0.83 -19.08 -1.37
C LYS A 200 -2.16 -19.34 -2.10
N THR A 201 -2.20 -19.19 -3.43
CA THR A 201 -3.43 -19.41 -4.22
C THR A 201 -3.89 -20.87 -4.14
N THR A 202 -2.96 -21.83 -4.24
CA THR A 202 -3.27 -23.26 -4.12
C THR A 202 -3.85 -23.59 -2.75
N LEU A 203 -3.22 -23.10 -1.68
CA LEU A 203 -3.66 -23.30 -0.30
C LEU A 203 -5.05 -22.72 -0.06
N VAL A 204 -5.28 -21.47 -0.48
CA VAL A 204 -6.57 -20.78 -0.31
C VAL A 204 -7.69 -21.53 -1.03
N HIS A 205 -7.46 -22.00 -2.26
CA HIS A 205 -8.47 -22.80 -2.99
C HIS A 205 -8.80 -24.11 -2.31
N SER A 206 -7.78 -24.83 -1.83
CA SER A 206 -8.00 -26.09 -1.15
C SER A 206 -8.81 -25.88 0.14
N LEU A 207 -8.41 -24.90 0.96
CA LEU A 207 -9.09 -24.56 2.22
C LEU A 207 -10.51 -24.04 2.01
N SER A 208 -10.77 -23.29 0.92
CA SER A 208 -12.11 -22.77 0.62
C SER A 208 -13.12 -23.87 0.26
N ARG A 209 -12.64 -25.07 -0.10
CA ARG A 209 -13.51 -26.24 -0.37
C ARG A 209 -13.87 -27.03 0.89
N ARG A 210 -13.22 -26.73 2.02
CA ARG A 210 -13.46 -27.40 3.30
C ARG A 210 -14.65 -26.77 4.01
N SER A 211 -15.81 -27.41 3.89
CA SER A 211 -17.07 -26.90 4.42
C SER A 211 -17.05 -26.67 5.93
N GLU A 212 -16.21 -27.42 6.66
CA GLU A 212 -16.03 -27.27 8.11
C GLU A 212 -15.38 -25.93 8.52
N LEU A 213 -14.69 -25.24 7.60
CA LEU A 213 -14.11 -23.92 7.85
C LEU A 213 -15.07 -22.78 7.47
N GLY A 214 -16.09 -23.05 6.65
CA GLY A 214 -17.07 -22.06 6.21
C GLY A 214 -16.43 -20.84 5.52
N LEU A 215 -15.39 -21.07 4.70
CA LEU A 215 -14.60 -20.00 4.08
C LEU A 215 -15.20 -19.56 2.73
N HIS A 216 -15.46 -18.26 2.60
CA HIS A 216 -15.80 -17.58 1.37
C HIS A 216 -14.56 -16.90 0.78
N LEU A 217 -14.09 -17.41 -0.36
CA LEU A 217 -13.00 -16.78 -1.11
C LEU A 217 -13.49 -15.48 -1.77
N VAL A 218 -12.97 -14.34 -1.31
CA VAL A 218 -13.30 -13.04 -1.91
C VAL A 218 -12.53 -12.86 -3.22
N PRO A 219 -13.24 -12.58 -4.34
CA PRO A 219 -12.59 -12.31 -5.61
C PRO A 219 -11.86 -10.97 -5.58
N ARG A 220 -10.77 -10.86 -6.34
CA ARG A 220 -9.95 -9.64 -6.44
C ARG A 220 -10.26 -8.89 -7.71
N TYR A 221 -10.31 -7.57 -7.65
CA TYR A 221 -10.42 -6.77 -8.85
C TYR A 221 -9.12 -6.82 -9.62
N SER A 222 -9.19 -6.92 -10.96
CA SER A 222 -8.01 -6.83 -11.81
C SER A 222 -8.28 -6.16 -13.14
N THR A 223 -7.30 -5.40 -13.63
CA THR A 223 -7.31 -4.83 -14.99
C THR A 223 -6.73 -5.76 -16.03
N ARG A 224 -6.30 -6.97 -15.63
CA ARG A 224 -5.74 -7.95 -16.56
C ARG A 224 -6.81 -8.46 -17.54
N PRO A 225 -6.44 -8.78 -18.80
CA PRO A 225 -7.31 -9.54 -19.67
C PRO A 225 -7.66 -10.90 -19.06
N ARG A 226 -8.86 -11.37 -19.37
CA ARG A 226 -9.28 -12.74 -19.10
C ARG A 226 -8.35 -13.71 -19.83
N ARG A 227 -8.03 -14.83 -19.19
CA ARG A 227 -7.25 -15.94 -19.77
C ARG A 227 -8.15 -17.15 -19.98
N ASP A 228 -7.76 -18.05 -20.88
CA ASP A 228 -8.56 -19.24 -21.23
C ASP A 228 -8.65 -20.30 -20.10
N ASN A 229 -8.04 -20.06 -18.94
CA ASN A 229 -8.06 -20.98 -17.80
C ASN A 229 -9.18 -20.64 -16.81
N ALA A 230 -10.39 -21.16 -17.08
CA ALA A 230 -11.60 -20.93 -16.29
C ALA A 230 -11.44 -21.14 -14.77
N ALA A 231 -10.58 -22.05 -14.32
CA ALA A 231 -10.41 -22.37 -12.91
C ALA A 231 -9.83 -21.20 -12.06
N THR A 232 -9.04 -20.32 -12.69
CA THR A 232 -8.43 -19.16 -12.01
C THR A 232 -9.12 -17.83 -12.33
N GLU A 233 -10.08 -17.83 -13.25
CA GLU A 233 -10.78 -16.62 -13.68
C GLU A 233 -11.90 -16.23 -12.69
N SER A 234 -12.48 -17.20 -11.97
CA SER A 234 -13.45 -16.94 -10.91
C SER A 234 -12.86 -16.25 -9.68
N GLU A 235 -11.52 -16.23 -9.54
CA GLU A 235 -10.82 -15.46 -8.50
C GLU A 235 -10.82 -13.95 -8.74
N TYR A 236 -11.25 -13.50 -9.93
CA TYR A 236 -11.12 -12.11 -10.32
C TYR A 236 -12.41 -11.49 -10.81
N ILE A 237 -12.60 -10.22 -10.44
CA ILE A 237 -13.54 -9.31 -11.07
C ILE A 237 -12.74 -8.45 -12.06
N PHE A 238 -12.97 -8.69 -13.35
CA PHE A 238 -12.24 -8.00 -14.42
C PHE A 238 -12.90 -6.66 -14.72
N VAL A 239 -12.13 -5.59 -14.57
CA VAL A 239 -12.58 -4.22 -14.77
C VAL A 239 -11.63 -3.46 -15.69
N SER A 240 -12.12 -2.40 -16.31
CA SER A 240 -11.26 -1.48 -17.04
C SER A 240 -10.29 -0.74 -16.09
N PRO A 241 -9.16 -0.23 -16.60
CA PRO A 241 -8.28 0.64 -15.81
C PRO A 241 -8.98 1.88 -15.24
N GLU A 242 -10.00 2.40 -15.93
CA GLU A 242 -10.77 3.55 -15.47
C GLU A 242 -11.66 3.20 -14.27
N GLU A 243 -12.40 2.10 -14.35
CA GLU A 243 -13.22 1.59 -13.24
C GLU A 243 -12.37 1.25 -12.02
N PHE A 244 -11.20 0.62 -12.22
CA PHE A 244 -10.29 0.32 -11.13
C PHE A 244 -9.81 1.59 -10.43
N ARG A 245 -9.40 2.61 -11.19
CA ARG A 245 -8.99 3.91 -10.64
C ARG A 245 -10.12 4.59 -9.90
N ALA A 246 -11.35 4.54 -10.43
CA ALA A 246 -12.52 5.09 -9.75
C ALA A 246 -12.73 4.42 -8.38
N LEU A 247 -12.72 3.08 -8.33
CA LEU A 247 -12.83 2.30 -7.08
C LEU A 247 -11.71 2.63 -6.09
N ALA A 248 -10.45 2.62 -6.55
CA ALA A 248 -9.31 2.96 -5.71
C ALA A 248 -9.41 4.39 -5.16
N SER A 249 -9.79 5.35 -6.01
CA SER A 249 -9.95 6.76 -5.64
C SER A 249 -11.12 7.01 -4.69
N GLY A 250 -12.09 6.09 -4.61
CA GLY A 250 -13.20 6.11 -3.66
C GLY A 250 -12.93 5.34 -2.36
N GLY A 251 -11.75 4.71 -2.23
CA GLY A 251 -11.41 3.87 -1.08
C GLY A 251 -12.11 2.51 -1.08
N GLY A 252 -12.44 1.97 -2.26
CA GLY A 252 -13.16 0.70 -2.41
C GLY A 252 -12.36 -0.56 -2.08
N PHE A 253 -11.04 -0.44 -1.90
CA PHE A 253 -10.14 -1.56 -1.63
C PHE A 253 -9.60 -1.54 -0.20
N ILE A 254 -9.47 -2.72 0.41
CA ILE A 254 -8.68 -2.96 1.63
C ILE A 254 -7.21 -2.68 1.33
N GLU A 255 -6.72 -3.15 0.17
CA GLU A 255 -5.44 -2.78 -0.38
C GLU A 255 -5.43 -3.00 -1.89
N TYR A 256 -4.57 -2.25 -2.59
CA TYR A 256 -4.37 -2.41 -4.03
C TYR A 256 -2.93 -2.18 -4.42
N ARG A 257 -2.54 -2.67 -5.60
CA ARG A 257 -1.22 -2.48 -6.18
C ARG A 257 -1.31 -2.31 -7.69
N ASP A 258 -0.58 -1.32 -8.19
CA ASP A 258 -0.25 -1.14 -9.60
C ASP A 258 1.14 -1.70 -9.86
N PHE A 259 1.26 -2.67 -10.78
CA PHE A 259 2.56 -3.23 -11.17
C PHE A 259 3.13 -2.43 -12.34
N GLN A 260 4.43 -2.09 -12.26
CA GLN A 260 5.12 -1.18 -13.20
C GLN A 260 5.03 -1.62 -14.67
N PHE A 261 5.00 -2.92 -14.93
CA PHE A 261 4.87 -3.52 -16.27
C PHE A 261 3.61 -4.38 -16.40
N GLY A 262 2.57 -4.07 -15.61
CA GLY A 262 1.47 -5.00 -15.42
C GLY A 262 0.11 -4.36 -15.20
N MET A 263 -0.72 -5.14 -14.54
CA MET A 263 -2.13 -4.90 -14.31
C MET A 263 -2.32 -4.49 -12.85
N SER A 264 -3.40 -3.79 -12.57
CA SER A 264 -3.77 -3.42 -11.21
C SER A 264 -4.49 -4.60 -10.56
N TYR A 265 -4.30 -4.76 -9.25
CA TYR A 265 -4.98 -5.76 -8.44
C TYR A 265 -5.47 -5.14 -7.14
N GLY A 266 -6.69 -5.43 -6.74
CA GLY A 266 -7.30 -4.86 -5.53
C GLY A 266 -8.13 -5.87 -4.76
N LEU A 267 -7.95 -5.92 -3.44
CA LEU A 267 -8.78 -6.70 -2.53
C LEU A 267 -9.96 -5.82 -2.07
N PRO A 268 -11.21 -6.11 -2.42
CA PRO A 268 -12.30 -5.16 -2.25
C PRO A 268 -12.97 -5.20 -0.87
N TRP A 269 -13.45 -4.04 -0.40
CA TRP A 269 -14.23 -3.95 0.84
C TRP A 269 -15.65 -4.49 0.69
N LEU A 270 -16.30 -4.27 -0.46
CA LEU A 270 -17.71 -4.56 -0.65
C LEU A 270 -18.01 -6.06 -0.46
N GLU A 271 -17.34 -6.90 -1.25
CA GLU A 271 -17.51 -8.35 -1.22
C GLU A 271 -17.07 -8.95 0.12
N THR A 272 -16.00 -8.41 0.74
CA THR A 272 -15.59 -8.82 2.09
C THR A 272 -16.70 -8.56 3.11
N ILE A 273 -17.26 -7.35 3.16
CA ILE A 273 -18.29 -7.02 4.15
C ILE A 273 -19.59 -7.76 3.89
N GLU A 274 -19.96 -7.96 2.62
CA GLU A 274 -21.17 -8.73 2.27
C GLU A 274 -21.07 -10.18 2.74
N ALA A 275 -19.93 -10.85 2.52
CA ALA A 275 -19.70 -12.19 3.04
C ALA A 275 -19.71 -12.23 4.59
N MET A 276 -19.05 -11.27 5.24
CA MET A 276 -19.09 -11.16 6.70
C MET A 276 -20.52 -10.97 7.23
N ALA A 277 -21.34 -10.15 6.56
CA ALA A 277 -22.73 -9.91 6.94
C ALA A 277 -23.63 -11.15 6.77
N ARG A 278 -23.27 -12.06 5.86
CA ARG A 278 -23.88 -13.39 5.73
C ARG A 278 -23.38 -14.39 6.79
N LYS A 279 -22.55 -13.95 7.73
CA LYS A 279 -21.90 -14.78 8.77
C LYS A 279 -20.94 -15.83 8.19
N GLU A 280 -20.45 -15.59 6.97
CA GLU A 280 -19.44 -16.43 6.32
C GLU A 280 -18.04 -15.93 6.70
N ASN A 281 -17.13 -16.84 7.01
CA ASN A 281 -15.73 -16.47 7.23
C ASN A 281 -15.11 -16.10 5.89
N VAL A 282 -14.40 -14.99 5.81
CA VAL A 282 -13.80 -14.48 4.59
C VAL A 282 -12.35 -14.93 4.50
N ILE A 283 -11.93 -15.41 3.32
CA ILE A 283 -10.52 -15.58 2.98
C ILE A 283 -10.17 -14.77 1.73
N GLY A 284 -9.17 -13.90 1.84
CA GLY A 284 -8.70 -13.04 0.75
C GLY A 284 -7.20 -13.20 0.51
N ILE A 285 -6.76 -12.88 -0.71
CA ILE A 285 -5.34 -12.88 -1.07
C ILE A 285 -4.85 -11.44 -1.22
N ALA A 286 -3.78 -11.07 -0.52
CA ALA A 286 -3.15 -9.76 -0.66
C ALA A 286 -2.06 -9.73 -1.74
N ASN A 287 -1.65 -8.51 -2.11
CA ASN A 287 -0.67 -8.16 -3.11
C ASN A 287 0.63 -7.67 -2.45
N TRP A 288 1.21 -8.51 -1.58
CA TRP A 288 2.57 -8.45 -1.03
C TRP A 288 3.14 -7.07 -0.67
N GLY A 289 3.38 -6.82 0.61
CA GLY A 289 4.23 -5.71 1.06
C GLY A 289 3.46 -4.46 1.50
N ASN A 290 2.15 -4.59 1.68
CA ASN A 290 1.28 -3.55 2.22
C ASN A 290 0.72 -3.93 3.60
N ILE A 291 1.33 -4.90 4.30
CA ILE A 291 0.79 -5.45 5.56
C ILE A 291 0.53 -4.39 6.64
N ARG A 292 1.41 -3.39 6.79
CA ARG A 292 1.20 -2.29 7.74
C ARG A 292 -0.07 -1.50 7.42
N HIS A 293 -0.35 -1.30 6.14
CA HIS A 293 -1.59 -0.66 5.70
C HIS A 293 -2.79 -1.55 6.01
N ILE A 294 -2.75 -2.83 5.64
CA ILE A 294 -3.83 -3.79 5.88
C ILE A 294 -4.20 -3.84 7.37
N LYS A 295 -3.21 -3.94 8.28
CA LYS A 295 -3.47 -3.96 9.73
C LYS A 295 -4.06 -2.66 10.26
N ALA A 296 -3.76 -1.53 9.63
CA ALA A 296 -4.34 -0.24 10.01
C ALA A 296 -5.79 -0.06 9.50
N VAL A 297 -6.09 -0.46 8.26
CA VAL A 297 -7.42 -0.27 7.66
C VAL A 297 -8.39 -1.41 8.01
N CYS A 298 -7.90 -2.62 8.25
CA CYS A 298 -8.69 -3.78 8.63
C CYS A 298 -8.07 -4.48 9.85
N PRO A 299 -8.12 -3.87 11.05
CA PRO A 299 -7.51 -4.44 12.26
C PRO A 299 -8.14 -5.77 12.69
N ALA A 300 -9.37 -6.05 12.26
CA ALA A 300 -10.06 -7.31 12.49
C ALA A 300 -9.53 -8.47 11.63
N ALA A 301 -8.73 -8.21 10.60
CA ALA A 301 -8.16 -9.26 9.76
C ALA A 301 -7.05 -10.01 10.49
N ILE A 302 -7.14 -11.34 10.46
CA ILE A 302 -6.08 -12.28 10.80
C ILE A 302 -5.20 -12.44 9.56
N THR A 303 -3.95 -12.01 9.64
CA THR A 303 -3.02 -11.99 8.51
C THR A 303 -2.03 -13.15 8.59
N ILE A 304 -1.93 -13.90 7.50
CA ILE A 304 -1.08 -15.09 7.41
C ILE A 304 -0.13 -14.92 6.23
N LEU A 305 1.17 -14.93 6.51
CA LEU A 305 2.20 -14.92 5.49
C LEU A 305 2.59 -16.35 5.11
N VAL A 306 2.39 -16.72 3.85
CA VAL A 306 2.96 -17.93 3.25
C VAL A 306 4.29 -17.58 2.60
N ASP A 307 5.38 -18.04 3.20
CA ASP A 307 6.74 -17.78 2.75
C ASP A 307 7.41 -19.07 2.25
N ALA A 308 8.44 -18.94 1.42
CA ALA A 308 9.24 -20.07 0.96
C ALA A 308 10.67 -19.62 0.65
N PRO A 309 11.67 -20.53 0.71
CA PRO A 309 13.04 -20.19 0.36
C PRO A 309 13.15 -19.58 -1.05
N LEU A 310 14.07 -18.62 -1.23
CA LEU A 310 14.25 -17.94 -2.52
C LEU A 310 14.55 -18.91 -3.67
N ASP A 311 15.31 -19.97 -3.41
CA ASP A 311 15.65 -20.97 -4.43
C ASP A 311 14.41 -21.76 -4.88
N THR A 312 13.53 -22.08 -3.93
CA THR A 312 12.23 -22.70 -4.17
C THR A 312 11.32 -21.80 -5.00
N LEU A 313 11.22 -20.51 -4.62
CA LEU A 313 10.45 -19.52 -5.38
C LEU A 313 10.99 -19.36 -6.80
N ARG A 314 12.31 -19.28 -6.98
CA ARG A 314 12.95 -19.17 -8.29
C ARG A 314 12.59 -20.34 -9.20
N ARG A 315 12.75 -21.57 -8.70
CA ARG A 315 12.42 -22.79 -9.46
C ARG A 315 10.95 -22.79 -9.89
N ARG A 316 10.03 -22.54 -8.94
CA ARG A 316 8.58 -22.49 -9.23
C ARG A 316 8.21 -21.37 -10.21
N LEU A 317 8.92 -20.23 -10.21
CA LEU A 317 8.70 -19.15 -11.16
C LEU A 317 9.16 -19.52 -12.58
N MET A 318 10.29 -20.22 -12.70
CA MET A 318 10.82 -20.72 -13.97
C MET A 318 9.91 -21.81 -14.54
N ASP A 319 9.48 -22.78 -13.72
CA ASP A 319 8.63 -23.90 -14.13
C ASP A 319 7.25 -23.44 -14.65
N ARG A 320 6.77 -22.29 -14.18
CA ARG A 320 5.49 -21.72 -14.64
C ARG A 320 5.54 -21.25 -16.10
N GLY A 321 6.69 -20.99 -16.69
CA GLY A 321 6.83 -20.67 -18.14
C GLY A 321 6.20 -19.36 -18.63
N PHE A 322 5.64 -18.52 -17.76
CA PHE A 322 4.88 -17.30 -18.13
C PHE A 322 5.52 -15.97 -17.68
N ASN A 323 6.79 -15.96 -17.27
CA ASN A 323 7.49 -14.73 -16.83
C ASN A 323 8.76 -14.52 -17.64
N SER A 324 9.04 -13.28 -18.06
CA SER A 324 10.35 -12.90 -18.61
C SER A 324 11.44 -12.96 -17.52
N PRO A 325 12.73 -13.03 -17.90
CA PRO A 325 13.83 -12.98 -16.93
C PRO A 325 13.75 -11.79 -15.97
N GLU A 326 13.38 -10.62 -16.48
CA GLU A 326 13.24 -9.38 -15.71
C GLU A 326 12.08 -9.48 -14.71
N GLN A 327 10.94 -10.05 -15.13
CA GLN A 327 9.80 -10.28 -14.23
C GLN A 327 10.11 -11.31 -13.14
N ILE A 328 10.92 -12.33 -13.45
CA ILE A 328 11.38 -13.29 -12.44
C ILE A 328 12.28 -12.58 -11.43
N GLN A 329 13.23 -11.77 -11.90
CA GLN A 329 14.14 -11.03 -11.03
C GLN A 329 13.38 -10.06 -10.11
N GLU A 330 12.45 -9.27 -10.65
CA GLU A 330 11.60 -8.36 -9.86
C GLU A 330 10.83 -9.11 -8.76
N ARG A 331 10.26 -10.27 -9.09
CA ARG A 331 9.53 -11.11 -8.10
C ARG A 331 10.46 -11.67 -7.03
N LEU A 332 11.68 -12.04 -7.37
CA LEU A 332 12.68 -12.54 -6.43
C LEU A 332 13.22 -11.42 -5.53
N ASP A 333 13.45 -10.23 -6.06
CA ASP A 333 13.87 -9.07 -5.28
C ASP A 333 12.79 -8.69 -4.26
N ASN A 334 11.52 -8.70 -4.69
CA ASN A 334 10.37 -8.52 -3.80
C ASN A 334 10.28 -9.61 -2.71
N ALA A 335 10.63 -10.86 -3.03
CA ALA A 335 10.66 -11.95 -2.05
C ALA A 335 11.85 -11.85 -1.09
N ALA A 336 13.01 -11.36 -1.54
CA ALA A 336 14.21 -11.25 -0.72
C ALA A 336 14.04 -10.28 0.46
N VAL A 337 13.13 -9.30 0.31
CA VAL A 337 12.78 -8.35 1.37
C VAL A 337 11.68 -8.85 2.31
N ALA A 338 11.19 -10.09 2.16
CA ALA A 338 10.12 -10.66 2.98
C ALA A 338 10.36 -10.62 4.48
N ARG A 339 11.62 -10.82 4.89
CA ARG A 339 12.03 -10.76 6.29
C ARG A 339 11.62 -9.47 7.01
N PHE A 340 11.55 -8.34 6.30
CA PHE A 340 11.19 -7.05 6.90
C PHE A 340 9.69 -6.93 7.17
N TYR A 341 8.85 -7.70 6.46
CA TYR A 341 7.40 -7.67 6.63
C TYR A 341 6.91 -8.70 7.65
N LYS A 342 7.66 -9.78 7.88
CA LYS A 342 7.31 -10.87 8.83
C LYS A 342 6.78 -10.39 10.19
N PRO A 343 7.40 -9.39 10.86
CA PRO A 343 6.95 -8.96 12.19
C PRO A 343 5.55 -8.36 12.25
N TYR A 344 4.96 -8.01 11.10
CA TYR A 344 3.63 -7.37 11.02
C TYR A 344 2.50 -8.36 10.72
N TYR A 345 2.80 -9.64 10.50
CA TYR A 345 1.79 -10.68 10.32
C TYR A 345 1.43 -11.34 11.63
N ASP A 346 0.17 -11.77 11.76
CA ASP A 346 -0.26 -12.55 12.93
C ASP A 346 0.35 -13.96 12.91
N HIS A 347 0.51 -14.54 11.70
CA HIS A 347 1.13 -15.86 11.49
C HIS A 347 2.07 -15.87 10.29
N VAL A 348 3.13 -16.68 10.35
CA VAL A 348 4.04 -16.96 9.23
C VAL A 348 4.19 -18.46 9.07
N ILE A 349 3.87 -18.98 7.88
CA ILE A 349 3.94 -20.41 7.54
C ILE A 349 4.94 -20.61 6.41
N GLN A 350 5.76 -21.66 6.48
CA GLN A 350 6.73 -22.02 5.44
C GLN A 350 6.14 -23.05 4.48
N ASN A 351 6.28 -22.81 3.17
CA ASN A 351 5.82 -23.71 2.11
C ASN A 351 6.94 -24.05 1.11
N ASP A 352 7.93 -24.80 1.61
CA ASP A 352 9.01 -25.33 0.77
C ASP A 352 8.51 -26.47 -0.15
N ASP A 353 9.39 -27.05 -0.95
CA ASP A 353 9.02 -28.17 -1.83
C ASP A 353 8.60 -29.41 -1.05
N GLY A 354 7.51 -30.03 -1.52
CA GLY A 354 6.91 -31.19 -0.85
C GLY A 354 6.17 -30.86 0.45
N MET A 355 6.09 -29.59 0.87
CA MET A 355 5.44 -29.20 2.12
C MET A 355 3.98 -28.78 1.97
N LEU A 356 3.37 -28.86 0.78
CA LEU A 356 2.04 -28.31 0.52
C LEU A 356 0.98 -28.85 1.49
N ASP A 357 0.90 -30.17 1.66
CA ASP A 357 -0.10 -30.82 2.53
C ASP A 357 0.10 -30.47 4.02
N ALA A 358 1.37 -30.39 4.46
CA ALA A 358 1.73 -29.99 5.82
C ALA A 358 1.38 -28.52 6.08
N THR A 359 1.69 -27.65 5.12
CA THR A 359 1.38 -26.22 5.13
C THR A 359 -0.13 -25.99 5.17
N GLU A 360 -0.90 -26.73 4.37
CA GLU A 360 -2.36 -26.67 4.36
C GLU A 360 -2.95 -27.10 5.71
N SER A 361 -2.44 -28.19 6.28
CA SER A 361 -2.85 -28.69 7.59
C SER A 361 -2.55 -27.68 8.70
N GLU A 362 -1.41 -27.00 8.65
CA GLU A 362 -1.06 -25.92 9.58
C GLU A 362 -1.95 -24.70 9.42
N MET A 363 -2.15 -24.21 8.20
CA MET A 363 -3.02 -23.07 7.93
C MET A 363 -4.47 -23.36 8.35
N SER A 364 -4.97 -24.56 8.10
CA SER A 364 -6.28 -25.01 8.56
C SER A 364 -6.41 -24.96 10.08
N ARG A 365 -5.39 -25.44 10.82
CA ARG A 365 -5.37 -25.37 12.30
C ARG A 365 -5.37 -23.92 12.80
N ILE A 366 -4.58 -23.05 12.17
CA ILE A 366 -4.53 -21.62 12.51
C ILE A 366 -5.92 -21.01 12.30
N ILE A 367 -6.50 -21.15 11.11
CA ILE A 367 -7.84 -20.63 10.79
C ILE A 367 -8.87 -21.14 11.80
N ALA A 368 -8.94 -22.45 12.03
CA ALA A 368 -9.88 -23.06 12.95
C ALA A 368 -9.74 -22.54 14.39
N SER A 369 -8.54 -22.11 14.81
CA SER A 369 -8.34 -21.57 16.16
C SER A 369 -8.99 -20.20 16.39
N TYR A 370 -9.29 -19.46 15.31
CA TYR A 370 -10.03 -18.19 15.35
C TYR A 370 -11.54 -18.35 15.13
N LEU A 371 -11.97 -19.53 14.69
CA LEU A 371 -13.40 -19.78 14.49
C LEU A 371 -14.07 -20.08 15.83
N PRO A 372 -15.34 -19.65 16.03
CA PRO A 372 -16.09 -20.03 17.21
C PRO A 372 -16.12 -21.55 17.34
N ARG A 373 -15.85 -22.09 18.54
CA ARG A 373 -16.04 -23.52 18.79
C ARG A 373 -17.51 -23.84 18.50
N SER A 374 -17.76 -24.68 17.50
CA SER A 374 -19.06 -25.29 17.30
C SER A 374 -19.44 -25.95 18.63
N HIS A 375 -20.46 -25.39 19.30
CA HIS A 375 -21.09 -26.10 20.39
C HIS A 375 -21.80 -27.27 19.71
N SER A 376 -21.14 -28.43 19.74
CA SER A 376 -21.79 -29.70 19.49
C SER A 376 -22.92 -29.84 20.51
N ALA A 377 -24.15 -29.58 20.05
CA ALA A 377 -25.35 -30.00 20.75
C ALA A 377 -25.60 -31.49 20.49
#